data_AF-A0A363CZ74-F1
#
_entry.id   AF-A0A363CZ74-F1
#
_cell.length_a   1.000
_cell.length_b   1.000
_cell.length_c   1.000
_cell.angle_alpha   90.00
_cell.angle_beta   90.00
_cell.angle_gamma   90.00
#
_symmetry.space_group_name_H-M   'P 1'
#
loop_
_entity.id
_entity.type
_entity.pdbx_description
1 polymer ?
#
loop_
_entity_poly.entity_id
_entity_poly.type
_entity_poly.pdbx_seq_one_letter_code
_entity_poly.pdbx_strand_id
1 'polypeptide(L)' 'MNYNIVVIVSVIICAIISMFISYYLVLFTMGEKNSFFKIIQLILTIVSMTTFYAPIKYILMKYMNIEEREKND' A
#
# COMPACT_ATOMS: atom_id res chain seq x y z
N MET A 1 7.78 -14.84 14.95
CA MET A 1 8.78 -14.11 14.11
C MET A 1 8.36 -13.95 12.65
N ASN A 2 7.46 -14.77 12.10
CA ASN A 2 6.96 -14.65 10.71
C ASN A 2 5.92 -13.52 10.51
N TYR A 3 5.05 -13.25 11.48
CA TYR A 3 4.01 -12.21 11.37
C TYR A 3 4.59 -10.80 11.15
N ASN A 4 5.61 -10.41 11.93
CA ASN A 4 6.27 -9.10 11.76
C ASN A 4 6.90 -8.95 10.38
N ILE A 5 7.47 -10.03 9.82
CA ILE A 5 8.05 -10.01 8.47
C ILE A 5 6.95 -9.76 7.44
N VAL A 6 5.78 -10.42 7.56
CA VAL A 6 4.63 -10.17 6.68
C VAL A 6 4.15 -8.73 6.75
N VAL A 7 4.05 -8.19 7.96
CA VAL A 7 3.65 -6.79 8.16
C VAL A 7 4.64 -5.86 7.45
N ILE A 8 5.95 -6.03 7.66
CA ILE A 8 6.97 -5.19 7.02
C ILE A 8 6.89 -5.28 5.49
N VAL A 9 6.81 -6.50 4.94
CA VAL A 9 6.72 -6.69 3.49
C VAL A 9 5.43 -6.07 2.92
N SER A 10 4.30 -6.23 3.61
CA SER A 10 3.03 -5.64 3.19
C SER A 10 3.07 -4.11 3.18
N VAL A 11 3.74 -3.48 4.15
CA VAL A 11 3.93 -2.02 4.19
C VAL A 11 4.79 -1.55 3.02
N ILE A 12 5.88 -2.26 2.72
CA ILE A 12 6.78 -1.91 1.61
C ILE A 12 6.05 -1.99 0.27
N ILE A 13 5.35 -3.10 0.01
CA ILE A 13 4.57 -3.28 -1.23
C ILE A 13 3.48 -2.21 -1.34
N CYS A 14 2.76 -1.95 -0.25
CA CYS A 14 1.72 -0.93 -0.19
C CYS A 14 2.29 0.47 -0.51
N ALA A 15 3.47 0.80 0.02
CA ALA A 15 4.12 2.08 -0.22
C ALA A 15 4.49 2.28 -1.68
N ILE A 16 5.09 1.26 -2.30
CA ILE A 16 5.49 1.30 -3.71
C ILE A 16 4.26 1.48 -4.60
N ILE A 17 3.22 0.67 -4.40
CA ILE A 17 1.99 0.73 -5.21
C ILE A 17 1.30 2.09 -5.05
N SER A 18 1.16 2.57 -3.81
CA SER A 18 0.48 3.83 -3.53
C SER A 18 1.21 5.03 -4.14
N MET A 19 2.55 4.99 -4.15
CA MET A 19 3.38 6.03 -4.78
C MET A 19 3.19 6.07 -6.30
N PHE A 20 3.16 4.92 -6.97
CA PHE A 20 2.93 4.87 -8.41
C PHE A 20 1.52 5.32 -8.76
N ILE A 21 0.50 4.81 -8.06
CA ILE A 21 -0.90 5.16 -8.32
C ILE A 21 -1.11 6.66 -8.15
N SER A 22 -0.62 7.25 -7.07
CA SER A 22 -0.80 8.68 -6.81
C SER A 22 -0.10 9.53 -7.87
N TYR A 23 1.12 9.17 -8.29
CA TYR A 23 1.85 9.90 -9.32
C TYR A 23 1.09 9.88 -10.66
N TYR A 24 0.69 8.70 -11.14
CA TYR A 24 0.00 8.60 -12.43
C TYR A 24 -1.40 9.23 -12.43
N LEU A 25 -2.15 9.11 -11.33
CA LEU A 25 -3.47 9.76 -11.22
C LEU A 25 -3.38 11.28 -11.25
N VAL A 26 -2.45 11.87 -10.49
CA VAL A 26 -2.30 13.34 -10.45
C VAL A 26 -1.73 13.85 -11.76
N LEU A 27 -0.80 13.11 -12.37
CA LEU A 27 -0.26 13.44 -13.70
C LEU A 27 -1.37 13.47 -14.76
N PHE A 28 -2.24 12.46 -14.78
CA PHE A 28 -3.34 12.38 -15.73
C PHE A 28 -4.38 13.49 -15.53
N THR A 29 -4.66 13.88 -14.29
CA THR A 29 -5.74 14.83 -13.98
C THR A 29 -5.31 16.29 -14.00
N MET A 30 -4.09 16.61 -13.55
CA MET A 30 -3.68 17.98 -13.26
C MET A 30 -2.40 18.43 -13.96
N GLY A 31 -1.60 17.51 -14.48
CA GLY A 31 -0.31 17.82 -15.11
C GLY A 31 0.76 18.32 -14.12
N GLU A 32 2.02 18.00 -14.41
CA GLU A 32 3.16 18.21 -13.49
C GLU A 32 3.47 19.68 -13.15
N LYS A 33 3.03 20.64 -14.00
CA LYS A 33 3.39 22.06 -13.86
C LYS A 33 2.63 22.80 -12.78
N ASN A 34 1.63 22.17 -12.16
CA ASN A 34 0.81 22.81 -11.14
C ASN A 34 1.46 22.73 -9.75
N SER A 35 1.52 23.86 -9.04
CA SER A 35 2.07 23.93 -7.67
C SER A 35 1.33 23.02 -6.67
N PHE A 36 0.07 22.68 -6.95
CA PHE A 36 -0.74 21.78 -6.12
C PHE A 36 -0.48 20.28 -6.39
N PHE A 37 0.28 19.93 -7.42
CA PHE A 37 0.55 18.54 -7.82
C PHE A 37 1.03 17.70 -6.64
N LYS A 38 2.05 18.18 -5.93
CA LYS A 38 2.65 17.45 -4.80
C LYS A 38 1.69 17.30 -3.62
N ILE A 39 0.85 18.30 -3.37
CA ILE A 39 -0.12 18.28 -2.26
C ILE A 39 -1.19 17.21 -2.53
N ILE A 40 -1.74 17.20 -3.75
CA ILE A 40 -2.77 16.24 -4.12
C ILE A 40 -2.18 14.83 -4.23
N GLN A 41 -0.95 14.70 -4.75
CA GLN A 41 -0.23 13.43 -4.77
C GLN A 41 -0.02 12.89 -3.34
N LEU A 42 0.35 13.73 -2.38
CA LEU A 42 0.51 13.33 -0.99
C LEU A 42 -0.82 12.81 -0.41
N ILE A 43 -1.91 13.55 -0.58
CA ILE A 43 -3.24 13.17 -0.10
C ILE A 43 -3.65 11.82 -0.70
N LEU A 44 -3.53 11.68 -2.03
CA LEU A 44 -3.86 10.43 -2.71
C LEU A 44 -2.97 9.27 -2.27
N THR A 45 -1.69 9.51 -2.01
CA THR A 45 -0.78 8.47 -1.49
C THR A 45 -1.22 7.98 -0.12
N ILE A 46 -1.57 8.88 0.79
CA ILE A 46 -2.01 8.52 2.15
C ILE A 46 -3.32 7.72 2.09
N VAL A 47 -4.29 8.19 1.32
CA VAL A 47 -5.59 7.50 1.14
C VAL A 47 -5.39 6.13 0.48
N SER A 48 -4.50 6.04 -0.51
CA SER A 48 -4.17 4.77 -1.16
C SER A 48 -3.48 3.80 -0.19
N MET A 49 -2.52 4.29 0.60
CA MET A 49 -1.81 3.46 1.59
C MET A 49 -2.76 2.85 2.62
N THR A 50 -3.69 3.64 3.16
CA THR A 50 -4.66 3.14 4.13
C THR A 50 -5.64 2.14 3.51
N THR A 51 -6.01 2.35 2.25
CA THR A 51 -6.93 1.47 1.51
C THR A 51 -6.27 0.15 1.12
N PHE A 52 -5.04 0.19 0.61
CA PHE A 52 -4.36 -1.00 0.07
C PHE A 52 -3.64 -1.84 1.12
N TYR A 53 -3.32 -1.29 2.28
CA TYR A 53 -2.60 -2.03 3.31
C TYR A 53 -3.34 -3.30 3.77
N ALA A 54 -4.64 -3.19 4.06
CA ALA A 54 -5.46 -4.32 4.51
C ALA A 54 -5.54 -5.48 3.49
N PRO A 55 -5.91 -5.26 2.21
CA PRO A 55 -5.97 -6.34 1.23
C PRO A 55 -4.60 -6.95 0.92
N ILE A 56 -3.53 -6.15 0.83
CA ILE A 56 -2.17 -6.66 0.58
C ILE A 56 -1.72 -7.56 1.73
N LYS A 57 -1.94 -7.12 2.98
CA LYS A 57 -1.63 -7.91 4.17
C LYS A 57 -2.40 -9.23 4.19
N TYR A 58 -3.70 -9.19 3.90
CA TYR A 58 -4.55 -10.39 3.85
C TYR A 58 -4.05 -11.40 2.81
N ILE A 59 -3.75 -10.93 1.60
CA ILE A 59 -3.22 -11.77 0.52
C ILE A 59 -1.89 -12.41 0.94
N LEU A 60 -0.94 -11.63 1.48
CA LEU A 60 0.35 -12.16 1.92
C LEU A 60 0.20 -13.21 3.03
N MET A 61 -0.67 -12.98 4.01
CA MET A 61 -0.93 -13.92 5.10
C MET A 61 -1.45 -15.26 4.58
N LYS A 62 -2.37 -15.21 3.62
CA LYS A 62 -2.90 -16.39 2.94
C LYS A 62 -1.82 -17.13 2.13
N TYR A 63 -0.99 -16.41 1.37
CA TYR A 63 0.09 -17.01 0.59
C TYR A 63 1.18 -17.66 1.44
N MET A 64 1.50 -17.05 2.58
CA MET A 64 2.51 -17.58 3.51
C MET A 64 1.95 -18.61 4.48
N ASN A 65 0.67 -18.97 4.34
CA ASN A 65 -0.06 -19.90 5.18
C ASN A 65 0.13 -19.65 6.69
N ILE A 66 0.13 -18.37 7.08
CA ILE A 66 0.27 -17.97 8.49
C ILE A 66 -1.06 -18.11 9.22
N GLU A 67 -2.19 -17.89 8.53
CA GLU A 67 -3.54 -18.04 9.11
C GLU A 67 -3.82 -19.46 9.64
N GLU A 68 -3.34 -20.53 8.99
CA GLU A 68 -3.53 -21.89 9.49
C GLU A 68 -2.62 -22.22 10.68
N ARG A 69 -1.47 -21.54 10.83
CA ARG A 69 -0.57 -21.75 11.97
C ARG A 69 -1.12 -21.12 13.25
N GLU A 70 -1.59 -19.87 13.18
CA GLU A 70 -2.14 -19.17 14.35
C GLU A 70 -3.49 -19.73 14.83
N LYS A 71 -4.21 -20.46 13.98
CA LYS A 71 -5.51 -21.08 14.35
C LYS A 71 -5.38 -22.48 14.97
N ASN A 72 -4.21 -23.12 14.82
CA ASN A 72 -3.95 -24.48 15.28
C ASN A 72 -3.02 -24.55 16.52
N ASP A 73 -2.55 -23.39 17.01
CA ASP A 73 -1.88 -23.21 18.31
C ASP A 73 -2.86 -22.55 19.31
#